data_AF-A0AAU9WM98-F1
#
_entry.id   AF-A0AAU9WM98-F1
#
_cell.length_a   1.000
_cell.length_b   1.000
_cell.length_c   1.000
_cell.angle_alpha   90.00
_cell.angle_beta   90.00
_cell.angle_gamma   90.00
#
_symmetry.space_group_name_H-M   'P 1'
#
loop_
_entity.id
_entity.type
_entity.pdbx_description
1 polymer ?
#
loop_
_entity_poly.entity_id
_entity_poly.type
_entity_poly.pdbx_seq_one_letter_code
_entity_poly.pdbx_strand_id
1 'polypeptide(L)'
;MRNCYRAEISNFPKEFDVPAPNGWVAKVHRTKEPGKTYDLCRKDVQTQAIAQGLGKIFRQKAKGIRGFGEFPKILPTFLVQRQGTTEFLTVEPMINPSNKYRKFINNDGLPTEFGRSCHLGLKCLAFVHWTLVFTRGEFLICDVQGTENALTDLQLASVDRK
;
A
#
# COMPACT_ATOMS: atom_id res chain seq x y z
N MET A 1 -6.27 -14.00 -1.70
CA MET A 1 -5.17 -14.26 -0.73
C MET A 1 -3.88 -14.46 -1.51
N ARG A 2 -2.74 -13.92 -1.05
CA ARG A 2 -1.45 -13.95 -1.76
C ARG A 2 -0.41 -14.74 -0.97
N ASN A 3 0.48 -15.43 -1.68
CA ASN A 3 1.77 -15.87 -1.14
C ASN A 3 2.78 -14.74 -1.23
N CYS A 4 3.59 -14.55 -0.19
CA CYS A 4 4.68 -13.58 -0.19
C CYS A 4 6.01 -14.31 -0.15
N TYR A 5 6.91 -13.96 -1.06
CA TYR A 5 8.24 -14.53 -1.19
C TYR A 5 9.28 -13.41 -1.12
N ARG A 6 10.38 -13.65 -0.41
CA ARG A 6 11.56 -12.80 -0.56
C ARG A 6 12.07 -12.89 -1.99
N ALA A 7 12.42 -11.75 -2.56
CA ALA A 7 12.92 -11.65 -3.92
C ALA A 7 14.16 -10.74 -3.96
N GLU A 8 15.03 -11.03 -4.92
CA GLU A 8 16.13 -10.17 -5.33
C GLU A 8 15.86 -9.78 -6.78
N ILE A 9 16.02 -8.50 -7.10
CA ILE A 9 15.82 -8.00 -8.45
C ILE A 9 17.15 -7.40 -8.91
N SER A 10 17.77 -8.06 -9.89
CA SER A 10 18.88 -7.50 -10.63
C SER A 10 18.36 -6.55 -11.72
N ASN A 11 19.09 -5.46 -11.97
CA ASN A 11 18.76 -4.49 -13.02
C ASN A 11 17.37 -3.86 -12.90
N PHE A 12 16.90 -3.57 -11.68
CA PHE A 12 15.66 -2.82 -11.51
C PHE A 12 15.75 -1.46 -12.25
N PRO A 13 14.73 -1.06 -13.02
CA PRO A 13 14.85 0.10 -13.89
C PRO A 13 15.14 1.38 -13.09
N LYS A 14 16.20 2.10 -13.49
CA LYS A 14 16.74 3.24 -12.74
C LYS A 14 15.78 4.43 -12.70
N GLU A 15 14.90 4.54 -13.69
CA GLU A 15 13.88 5.60 -13.79
C GLU A 15 12.90 5.61 -12.63
N PHE A 16 12.71 4.47 -11.94
CA PHE A 16 11.82 4.39 -10.78
C PHE A 16 12.50 4.86 -9.48
N ASP A 17 13.84 4.85 -9.43
CA ASP A 17 14.66 5.28 -8.27
C ASP A 17 14.10 4.84 -6.90
N VAL A 18 13.77 3.55 -6.77
CA VAL A 18 13.18 3.00 -5.54
C VAL A 18 14.23 2.25 -4.72
N PRO A 19 14.64 2.78 -3.55
CA PRO A 19 15.55 2.07 -2.67
C PRO A 19 14.84 0.88 -2.00
N ALA A 20 15.45 -0.30 -2.12
CA ALA A 20 15.00 -1.54 -1.49
C ALA A 20 16.13 -2.17 -0.65
N PRO A 21 16.59 -1.50 0.43
CA PRO A 21 17.78 -1.91 1.19
C PRO A 21 17.64 -3.26 1.89
N ASN A 22 16.40 -3.71 2.15
CA ASN A 22 16.13 -5.03 2.73
C ASN A 22 15.81 -6.10 1.67
N GLY A 23 16.00 -5.78 0.39
CA GLY A 23 15.53 -6.58 -0.74
C GLY A 23 14.08 -6.32 -1.09
N TRP A 24 13.48 -7.26 -1.84
CA TRP A 24 12.13 -7.15 -2.38
C TRP A 24 11.22 -8.24 -1.86
N VAL A 25 9.91 -8.00 -1.93
CA VAL A 25 8.88 -9.01 -1.71
C VAL A 25 8.10 -9.19 -2.99
N ALA A 26 8.05 -10.42 -3.50
CA ALA A 26 7.16 -10.84 -4.56
C ALA A 26 5.86 -11.39 -3.96
N LYS A 27 4.71 -10.90 -4.42
CA LYS A 27 3.38 -11.36 -3.99
C LYS A 27 2.67 -12.03 -5.15
N VAL A 28 2.29 -13.29 -4.95
CA VAL A 28 1.65 -14.13 -5.96
C VAL A 28 0.23 -14.46 -5.51
N HIS A 29 -0.77 -14.11 -6.32
CA HIS A 29 -2.17 -14.45 -6.03
C HIS A 29 -2.39 -15.96 -6.09
N ARG A 30 -3.04 -16.52 -5.06
CA ARG A 30 -3.54 -17.90 -5.10
C ARG A 30 -4.87 -17.90 -5.85
N THR A 31 -4.87 -18.28 -7.11
CA THR A 31 -6.07 -18.43 -7.94
C THR A 31 -6.04 -19.78 -8.66
N LYS A 32 -7.22 -20.40 -8.82
CA LYS A 32 -7.39 -21.62 -9.64
C LYS A 32 -7.80 -21.30 -11.08
N GLU A 33 -8.17 -20.05 -11.35
CA GLU A 33 -8.63 -19.59 -12.66
C GLU A 33 -7.44 -19.10 -13.50
N PRO A 34 -7.14 -19.76 -14.63
CA PRO A 34 -6.09 -19.32 -15.55
C PRO A 34 -6.35 -17.89 -16.06
N GLY A 35 -5.30 -17.10 -16.24
CA GLY A 35 -5.38 -15.75 -16.80
C GLY A 35 -5.89 -14.65 -15.86
N LYS A 36 -6.47 -14.99 -14.69
CA LYS A 36 -6.98 -13.97 -13.73
C LYS A 36 -5.88 -13.20 -12.99
N THR A 37 -4.64 -13.67 -13.01
CA THR A 37 -3.54 -13.04 -12.25
C THR A 37 -3.22 -11.64 -12.75
N TYR A 38 -3.38 -11.37 -14.05
CA TYR A 38 -3.21 -10.02 -14.60
C TYR A 38 -4.16 -9.01 -13.95
N ASP A 39 -5.47 -9.28 -13.99
CA ASP A 39 -6.47 -8.35 -13.47
C ASP A 39 -6.33 -8.10 -11.97
N LEU A 40 -6.05 -9.15 -11.20
CA LEU A 40 -5.82 -9.06 -9.76
C LEU A 40 -4.58 -8.20 -9.46
N CYS A 41 -3.45 -8.46 -10.11
CA CYS A 41 -2.23 -7.69 -9.90
C CYS A 41 -2.35 -6.24 -10.40
N ARG A 42 -3.06 -6.04 -11.53
CA ARG A 42 -3.36 -4.70 -12.06
C ARG A 42 -4.17 -3.88 -11.05
N LYS A 43 -5.21 -4.46 -10.45
CA LYS A 43 -6.02 -3.81 -9.41
C LYS A 43 -5.17 -3.46 -8.19
N ASP A 44 -4.31 -4.38 -7.73
CA ASP A 44 -3.41 -4.14 -6.60
C ASP A 44 -2.48 -2.94 -6.89
N VAL A 45 -1.81 -2.92 -8.05
CA VAL A 45 -0.88 -1.86 -8.44
C VAL A 45 -1.58 -0.51 -8.60
N GLN A 46 -2.76 -0.48 -9.25
CA GLN A 46 -3.54 0.74 -9.42
C GLN A 46 -3.98 1.32 -8.07
N THR A 47 -4.49 0.47 -7.18
CA THR A 47 -4.91 0.87 -5.83
C THR A 47 -3.73 1.43 -5.05
N GLN A 48 -2.59 0.73 -5.07
CA GLN A 48 -1.39 1.15 -4.37
C GLN A 48 -0.82 2.46 -4.95
N ALA A 49 -0.86 2.65 -6.26
CA ALA A 49 -0.40 3.87 -6.92
C ALA A 49 -1.25 5.09 -6.53
N ILE A 50 -2.59 4.94 -6.49
CA ILE A 50 -3.50 5.98 -6.02
C ILE A 50 -3.21 6.31 -4.55
N ALA A 51 -3.12 5.28 -3.70
CA ALA A 51 -2.80 5.45 -2.28
C ALA A 51 -1.47 6.17 -2.09
N GLN A 52 -0.44 5.81 -2.86
CA GLN A 52 0.87 6.45 -2.81
C GLN A 52 0.81 7.92 -3.22
N GLY A 53 0.11 8.26 -4.30
CA GLY A 53 -0.08 9.64 -4.74
C GLY A 53 -0.76 10.49 -3.67
N LEU A 54 -1.86 10.00 -3.11
CA LEU A 54 -2.58 10.64 -2.02
C LEU A 54 -1.73 10.77 -0.75
N GLY A 55 -0.98 9.73 -0.39
CA GLY A 55 -0.07 9.75 0.75
C GLY A 55 1.05 10.78 0.62
N LYS A 56 1.59 10.99 -0.59
CA LYS A 56 2.58 12.05 -0.86
C LYS A 56 1.97 13.43 -0.60
N ILE A 57 0.77 13.70 -1.11
CA ILE A 57 0.07 14.97 -0.90
C ILE A 57 -0.24 15.18 0.59
N PHE A 58 -0.81 14.16 1.24
CA PHE A 58 -1.15 14.21 2.66
C PHE A 58 0.08 14.48 3.52
N ARG A 59 1.20 13.80 3.25
CA ARG A 59 2.45 14.00 3.99
C ARG A 59 2.96 15.44 3.88
N GLN A 60 2.89 16.06 2.69
CA GLN A 60 3.29 17.45 2.54
C GLN A 60 2.38 18.41 3.32
N LYS A 61 1.07 18.16 3.32
CA LYS A 61 0.13 18.94 4.14
C LYS A 61 0.38 18.74 5.65
N ALA A 62 0.61 17.50 6.08
CA ALA A 62 0.86 17.14 7.47
C ALA A 62 2.11 17.82 8.06
N LYS A 63 3.17 17.99 7.26
CA LYS A 63 4.40 18.70 7.68
C LYS A 63 4.15 20.14 8.12
N GLY A 64 3.12 20.80 7.59
CA GLY A 64 2.74 22.16 7.98
C GLY A 64 1.96 22.24 9.30
N ILE A 65 1.58 21.11 9.90
CA ILE A 65 0.72 21.07 11.09
C ILE A 65 1.59 20.80 12.33
N ARG A 66 1.72 21.82 13.19
CA ARG A 66 2.44 21.70 14.45
C ARG A 66 1.87 20.54 15.28
N GLY A 67 2.74 19.64 15.73
CA GLY A 67 2.37 18.49 16.56
C GLY A 67 1.91 17.24 15.78
N PHE A 68 1.67 17.32 14.47
CA PHE A 68 1.34 16.12 13.68
C PHE A 68 2.58 15.22 13.48
N GLY A 69 3.74 15.82 13.22
CA GLY A 69 4.97 15.10 12.92
C GLY A 69 4.95 14.42 11.56
N GLU A 70 5.83 13.44 11.33
CA GLU A 70 5.92 12.77 10.03
C GLU A 70 4.80 11.73 9.83
N PHE A 71 4.36 11.58 8.58
CA PHE A 71 3.49 10.50 8.12
C PHE A 71 4.33 9.47 7.36
N PRO A 72 4.11 8.15 7.53
CA PRO A 72 4.90 7.14 6.84
C PRO A 72 4.78 7.24 5.32
N LYS A 73 5.80 6.79 4.59
CA LYS A 73 5.67 6.65 3.13
C LYS A 73 4.78 5.46 2.80
N ILE A 74 4.02 5.55 1.71
CA ILE A 74 3.33 4.39 1.14
C ILE A 74 4.25 3.78 0.08
N LEU A 75 4.53 2.48 0.22
CA LEU A 75 5.44 1.78 -0.68
C LEU A 75 4.87 1.72 -2.10
N PRO A 76 5.72 1.85 -3.14
CA PRO A 76 5.31 1.53 -4.49
C PRO A 76 5.19 0.01 -4.66
N THR A 77 4.28 -0.41 -5.53
CA THR A 77 4.13 -1.81 -5.95
C THR A 77 4.15 -1.85 -7.48
N PHE A 78 4.87 -2.82 -8.04
CA PHE A 78 5.08 -2.96 -9.48
C PHE A 78 4.48 -4.26 -9.99
N LEU A 79 3.95 -4.23 -11.22
CA LEU A 79 3.45 -5.41 -11.92
C LEU A 79 4.61 -6.12 -12.63
N VAL A 80 4.72 -7.44 -12.46
CA VAL A 80 5.74 -8.26 -13.12
C VAL A 80 5.07 -9.44 -13.81
N GLN A 81 5.35 -9.60 -15.10
CA GLN A 81 5.02 -10.81 -15.83
C GLN A 81 6.10 -11.86 -15.59
N ARG A 82 5.70 -13.08 -15.23
CA ARG A 82 6.63 -14.19 -15.11
C ARG A 82 7.13 -14.57 -16.50
N GLN A 83 8.46 -14.64 -16.65
CA GLN A 83 9.09 -14.91 -17.95
C GLN A 83 8.58 -16.23 -18.54
N GLY A 84 8.19 -16.20 -19.81
CA GLY A 84 7.71 -17.37 -20.53
C GLY A 84 6.30 -17.84 -20.14
N THR A 85 5.54 -17.08 -19.34
CA THR A 85 4.17 -17.44 -18.96
C THR A 85 3.19 -16.27 -19.12
N THR A 86 1.90 -16.55 -18.99
CA THR A 86 0.82 -15.54 -18.90
C THR A 86 0.48 -15.18 -17.46
N GLU A 87 1.34 -15.57 -16.49
CA GLU A 87 1.13 -15.31 -15.08
C GLU A 87 1.74 -13.98 -14.66
N PHE A 88 1.01 -13.24 -13.84
CA PHE A 88 1.47 -11.98 -13.27
C PHE A 88 1.58 -12.09 -11.75
N LEU A 89 2.53 -11.34 -11.20
CA LEU A 89 2.71 -11.11 -9.78
C LEU A 89 2.99 -9.63 -9.51
N THR A 90 3.00 -9.24 -8.25
CA THR A 90 3.42 -7.90 -7.85
C THR A 90 4.72 -7.94 -7.05
N VAL A 91 5.56 -6.91 -7.18
CA VAL A 91 6.76 -6.74 -6.34
C VAL A 91 6.78 -5.40 -5.63
N GLU A 92 7.31 -5.35 -4.41
CA GLU A 92 7.50 -4.12 -3.64
C GLU A 92 8.74 -4.20 -2.75
N PRO A 93 9.29 -3.05 -2.30
CA PRO A 93 10.40 -3.03 -1.36
C PRO A 93 10.06 -3.76 -0.05
N MET A 94 10.98 -4.58 0.43
CA MET A 94 10.80 -5.29 1.70
C MET A 94 10.86 -4.31 2.88
N ILE A 95 9.81 -4.31 3.71
CA ILE A 95 9.85 -3.69 5.03
C ILE A 95 10.85 -4.44 5.89
N ASN A 96 11.70 -3.72 6.63
CA ASN A 96 12.69 -4.33 7.51
C ASN A 96 12.01 -5.34 8.46
N PRO A 97 12.40 -6.62 8.47
CA PRO A 97 11.79 -7.65 9.30
C PRO A 97 11.84 -7.37 10.80
N SER A 98 12.76 -6.52 11.28
CA SER A 98 12.82 -6.12 12.69
C SER A 98 11.74 -5.10 13.08
N ASN A 99 11.10 -4.44 12.10
CA ASN A 99 10.02 -3.50 12.37
C ASN A 99 8.69 -4.23 12.59
N LYS A 100 7.95 -3.79 13.61
CA LYS A 100 6.68 -4.40 13.97
C LYS A 100 5.58 -4.03 12.97
N TYR A 101 5.21 -4.97 12.12
CA TYR A 101 4.09 -4.82 11.18
C TYR A 101 2.75 -4.87 11.93
N ARG A 102 1.86 -3.90 11.70
CA ARG A 102 0.53 -3.80 12.33
C ARG A 102 -0.52 -3.32 11.34
N LYS A 103 -1.77 -3.75 11.54
CA LYS A 103 -2.94 -3.17 10.89
C LYS A 103 -3.54 -2.08 11.78
N PHE A 104 -3.74 -0.90 11.21
CA PHE A 104 -4.24 0.29 11.92
C PHE A 104 -5.70 0.56 11.59
N ILE A 105 -6.09 0.39 10.32
CA ILE A 105 -7.44 0.61 9.82
C ILE A 105 -7.91 -0.67 9.12
N ASN A 106 -9.15 -1.06 9.35
CA ASN A 106 -9.79 -2.20 8.69
C ASN A 106 -10.29 -1.81 7.28
N ASN A 107 -10.76 -2.81 6.53
CA ASN A 107 -11.32 -2.62 5.20
C ASN A 107 -12.69 -1.91 5.20
N ASP A 108 -13.37 -1.85 6.35
CA ASP A 108 -14.57 -1.03 6.58
C ASP A 108 -14.26 0.47 6.83
N GLY A 109 -12.97 0.84 6.82
CA GLY A 109 -12.52 2.21 7.08
C GLY A 109 -12.45 2.58 8.57
N LEU A 110 -12.83 1.68 9.48
CA LEU A 110 -12.77 1.93 10.92
C LEU A 110 -11.41 1.52 11.51
N PRO A 111 -10.94 2.21 12.56
CA PRO A 111 -9.67 1.87 13.20
C PRO A 111 -9.80 0.59 14.03
N THR A 112 -8.74 -0.23 13.99
CA THR A 112 -8.57 -1.37 14.91
C THR A 112 -8.43 -0.90 16.35
N GLU A 113 -8.61 -1.78 17.33
CA GLU A 113 -8.38 -1.43 18.75
C GLU A 113 -6.97 -0.86 18.98
N PHE A 114 -5.94 -1.48 18.37
CA PHE A 114 -4.58 -0.97 18.39
C PHE A 114 -4.44 0.37 17.65
N GLY A 115 -5.10 0.52 16.50
CA GLY A 115 -5.12 1.77 15.74
C GLY A 115 -5.71 2.95 16.52
N ARG A 116 -6.74 2.71 17.35
CA ARG A 116 -7.36 3.73 18.20
C ARG A 116 -6.44 4.20 19.34
N SER A 117 -5.50 3.37 19.76
CA SER A 117 -4.68 3.57 20.95
C SER A 117 -3.24 3.99 20.67
N CYS A 118 -2.84 4.12 19.40
CA CYS A 118 -1.48 4.53 19.03
C CYS A 118 -1.46 5.77 18.12
N HIS A 119 -0.43 6.61 18.26
CA HIS A 119 -0.28 7.84 17.48
C HIS A 119 -0.29 7.59 15.97
N LEU A 120 0.41 6.56 15.50
CA LEU A 120 0.41 6.20 14.08
C LEU A 120 -0.99 5.79 13.60
N GLY A 121 -1.73 5.04 14.41
CA GLY A 121 -3.10 4.66 14.06
C GLY A 121 -4.04 5.85 13.93
N LEU A 122 -3.92 6.85 14.80
CA LEU A 122 -4.66 8.12 14.68
C LEU A 122 -4.25 8.91 13.43
N LYS A 123 -2.97 8.92 13.06
CA LYS A 123 -2.51 9.51 11.79
C LYS A 123 -3.07 8.78 10.58
N CYS A 124 -3.10 7.45 10.61
CA CYS A 124 -3.73 6.62 9.58
C CYS A 124 -5.23 6.93 9.48
N LEU A 125 -5.93 7.09 10.61
CA LEU A 125 -7.35 7.45 10.62
C LEU A 125 -7.59 8.84 10.02
N ALA A 126 -6.74 9.82 10.37
CA ALA A 126 -6.78 11.15 9.77
C ALA A 126 -6.53 11.11 8.26
N PHE A 127 -5.58 10.28 7.79
CA PHE A 127 -5.34 10.06 6.37
C PHE A 127 -6.56 9.47 5.66
N VAL A 128 -7.18 8.42 6.22
CA VAL A 128 -8.39 7.78 5.68
C VAL A 128 -9.52 8.81 5.53
N HIS A 129 -9.85 9.54 6.58
CA HIS A 129 -10.84 10.62 6.53
C HIS A 129 -10.45 11.69 5.50
N TRP A 130 -9.20 12.13 5.50
CA TRP A 130 -8.73 13.14 4.55
C TRP A 130 -8.89 12.68 3.11
N THR A 131 -8.65 11.41 2.78
CA THR A 131 -8.84 10.93 1.41
C THR A 131 -10.29 11.06 0.95
N LEU A 132 -11.27 10.72 1.81
CA LEU A 132 -12.68 10.88 1.51
C LEU A 132 -13.06 12.34 1.24
N VAL A 133 -12.54 13.27 2.04
CA VAL A 133 -12.80 14.70 1.86
C VAL A 133 -12.11 15.23 0.60
N PHE A 134 -10.85 14.85 0.37
CA PHE A 134 -10.05 15.31 -0.76
C PHE A 134 -10.64 14.84 -2.09
N THR A 135 -11.19 13.64 -2.15
CA THR A 135 -11.87 13.07 -3.32
C THR A 135 -13.32 13.48 -3.42
N ARG A 136 -13.81 14.36 -2.53
CA ARG A 136 -15.22 14.83 -2.48
C ARG A 136 -16.24 13.69 -2.35
N GLY A 137 -15.86 12.61 -1.67
CA GLY A 137 -16.74 11.48 -1.40
C GLY A 137 -16.73 10.38 -2.46
N GLU A 138 -15.98 10.51 -3.55
CA GLU A 138 -15.92 9.51 -4.64
C GLU A 138 -15.35 8.16 -4.17
N PHE A 139 -14.32 8.22 -3.32
CA PHE A 139 -13.71 7.04 -2.71
C PHE A 139 -12.88 7.41 -1.47
N LEU A 140 -12.56 6.41 -0.66
CA LEU A 140 -11.61 6.50 0.43
C LEU A 140 -10.57 5.38 0.35
N ILE A 141 -9.39 5.64 0.92
CA ILE A 141 -8.39 4.60 1.18
C ILE A 141 -8.72 3.91 2.52
N CYS A 142 -8.65 2.58 2.57
CA CYS A 142 -8.86 1.78 3.78
C CYS A 142 -7.83 0.63 3.89
N ASP A 143 -8.04 -0.29 4.83
CA ASP A 143 -7.16 -1.43 5.11
C ASP A 143 -5.69 -1.03 5.35
N VAL A 144 -5.48 0.07 6.10
CA VAL A 144 -4.16 0.68 6.29
C VAL A 144 -3.31 -0.13 7.26
N GLN A 145 -2.14 -0.56 6.80
CA GLN A 145 -1.25 -1.46 7.52
C GLN A 145 0.22 -1.25 7.14
N GLY A 146 1.13 -1.61 8.04
CA GLY A 146 2.57 -1.43 7.86
C GLY A 146 3.30 -1.14 9.16
N THR A 147 4.24 -0.21 9.11
CA THR A 147 5.16 0.17 10.18
C THR A 147 5.24 1.70 10.29
N GLU A 148 5.92 2.21 11.32
CA GLU A 148 6.19 3.66 11.52
C GLU A 148 6.82 4.35 10.30
N ASN A 149 7.57 3.61 9.49
CA ASN A 149 8.29 4.19 8.36
C ASN A 149 7.61 3.93 7.01
N ALA A 150 6.80 2.89 6.89
CA ALA A 150 6.26 2.44 5.61
C ALA A 150 4.90 1.74 5.75
N LEU A 151 3.94 2.14 4.93
CA LEU A 151 2.63 1.51 4.76
C LEU A 151 2.55 0.78 3.41
N THR A 152 1.81 -0.33 3.37
CA THR A 152 1.61 -1.13 2.16
C THR A 152 0.26 -1.87 2.22
N ASP A 153 -0.13 -2.53 1.13
CA ASP A 153 -1.36 -3.33 1.04
C ASP A 153 -2.63 -2.56 1.44
N LEU A 154 -2.73 -1.31 0.96
CA LEU A 154 -3.90 -0.48 1.18
C LEU A 154 -5.02 -0.88 0.21
N GLN A 155 -6.27 -0.67 0.62
CA GLN A 155 -7.44 -0.88 -0.22
C GLN A 155 -8.13 0.45 -0.54
N LEU A 156 -9.02 0.41 -1.54
CA LEU A 156 -9.85 1.53 -1.94
C LEU A 156 -11.30 1.08 -1.91
N ALA A 157 -12.14 1.85 -1.22
CA ALA A 157 -13.58 1.70 -1.21
C ALA A 157 -14.20 2.87 -1.97
N SER A 158 -15.02 2.59 -2.97
CA SER A 158 -15.72 3.60 -3.77
C SER A 158 -17.22 3.34 -3.76
N VAL A 159 -17.99 4.41 -3.95
CA VAL A 159 -19.43 4.35 -4.18
C VAL A 159 -19.76 3.90 -5.61
N ASP A 160 -18.82 4.04 -6.54
CA ASP A 160 -18.96 3.51 -7.89
C ASP A 160 -18.88 1.98 -7.85
N ARG A 161 -19.88 1.33 -8.43
CA ARG A 161 -20.02 -0.14 -8.48
C ARG A 161 -19.63 -0.72 -9.83
N LYS A 162 -19.16 0.12 -10.76
CA LYS A 162 -18.79 -0.29 -12.11
C LYS A 162 -17.37 -0.84 -12.19
#